data_AF-A0A914SAG9-F1
#
_entry.id   AF-A0A914SAG9-F1
#
_cell.length_a   1.000
_cell.length_b   1.000
_cell.length_c   1.000
_cell.angle_alpha   90.00
_cell.angle_beta   90.00
_cell.angle_gamma   90.00
#
_symmetry.space_group_name_H-M   'P 1'
#
loop_
_entity.id
_entity.type
_entity.pdbx_description
1 polymer ?
#
loop_
_entity_poly.entity_id
_entity_poly.type
_entity_poly.pdbx_seq_one_letter_code
_entity_poly.pdbx_strand_id
1 'polypeptide(L)'
;KEVEEAEISGNLDAPEGGFDAVVQALTCNDSIGWRERARKMIVFSTDAGFHFAGDGRLAGVVVPNDGQCHLDNRGYYTKSLDQDYPSVALLHQKIKERKANLIFAVTEKNKELYRQVIALFV
;
A
#
# COMPACT_ATOMS: atom_id res chain seq x y z
N LYS A 1 17.07 14.87 6.41
CA LYS A 1 17.94 14.37 5.32
C LYS A 1 17.18 13.43 4.41
N GLU A 2 17.00 12.13 4.70
CA GLU A 2 16.27 11.22 3.79
C GLU A 2 14.93 11.77 3.26
N VAL A 3 14.11 12.39 4.12
CA VAL A 3 12.81 13.00 3.73
C VAL A 3 12.98 14.23 2.84
N GLU A 4 14.04 15.02 3.03
CA GLU A 4 14.32 16.23 2.24
C GLU A 4 14.96 15.88 0.89
N GLU A 5 15.58 14.71 0.80
CA GLU A 5 16.23 14.18 -0.41
C GLU A 5 15.25 13.39 -1.31
N ALA A 6 14.03 13.13 -0.82
CA ALA A 6 13.01 12.40 -1.57
C ALA A 6 12.54 13.20 -2.80
N GLU A 7 12.74 12.64 -3.99
CA GLU A 7 12.30 13.23 -5.25
C GLU A 7 10.84 12.89 -5.58
N ILE A 8 10.16 13.81 -6.26
CA ILE A 8 8.79 13.63 -6.73
C ILE A 8 8.81 12.98 -8.11
N SER A 9 8.01 11.92 -8.28
CA SER A 9 7.71 11.33 -9.59
C SER A 9 6.32 11.74 -10.08
N GLY A 10 5.95 11.35 -11.30
CA GLY A 10 4.62 11.60 -11.85
C GLY A 10 4.17 10.50 -12.80
N ASN A 11 2.87 10.24 -12.80
CA ASN A 11 2.14 9.32 -13.67
C ASN A 11 1.04 10.05 -14.46
N LEU A 12 0.29 9.31 -15.28
CA LEU A 12 -0.70 9.86 -16.21
C LEU A 12 -2.09 10.01 -15.59
N ASP A 13 -2.50 9.06 -14.75
CA ASP A 13 -3.81 8.99 -14.15
C ASP A 13 -3.81 9.42 -12.68
N ALA A 14 -5.01 9.64 -12.12
CA ALA A 14 -5.15 10.22 -10.79
C ALA A 14 -5.09 9.22 -9.62
N PRO A 15 -5.67 8.01 -9.69
CA PRO A 15 -5.52 7.03 -8.61
C PRO A 15 -4.08 6.53 -8.51
N GLU A 16 -3.61 6.28 -7.29
CA GLU A 16 -2.21 5.90 -7.07
C GLU A 16 -2.06 4.43 -6.61
N GLY A 17 -0.90 3.84 -6.87
CA GLY A 17 -0.53 2.48 -6.46
C GLY A 17 -0.21 2.32 -4.97
N GLY A 18 -0.75 3.17 -4.09
CA GLY A 18 -0.34 3.25 -2.70
C GLY A 18 -0.60 1.98 -1.88
N PHE A 19 -1.61 1.19 -2.22
CA PHE A 19 -1.91 -0.05 -1.48
C PHE A 19 -0.90 -1.16 -1.70
N ASP A 20 -0.20 -1.20 -2.85
CA ASP A 20 0.96 -2.09 -3.03
C ASP A 20 2.03 -1.78 -1.98
N ALA A 21 2.36 -0.50 -1.81
CA ALA A 21 3.35 -0.06 -0.85
C ALA A 21 2.97 -0.46 0.59
N VAL A 22 1.69 -0.34 0.96
CA VAL A 22 1.22 -0.77 2.29
C VAL A 22 1.34 -2.28 2.47
N VAL A 23 0.96 -3.08 1.46
CA VAL A 23 1.10 -4.54 1.54
C VAL A 23 2.57 -4.93 1.68
N GLN A 24 3.47 -4.35 0.88
CA GLN A 24 4.91 -4.61 0.99
C GLN A 24 5.46 -4.19 2.36
N ALA A 25 5.05 -3.04 2.89
CA ALA A 25 5.46 -2.59 4.22
C ALA A 25 4.99 -3.52 5.36
N LEU A 26 3.83 -4.19 5.20
CA LEU A 26 3.29 -5.13 6.17
C LEU A 26 3.96 -6.52 6.08
N THR A 27 4.33 -6.95 4.88
CA THR A 27 4.84 -8.31 4.61
C THR A 27 6.36 -8.40 4.75
N CYS A 28 7.11 -7.38 4.34
CA CYS A 28 8.58 -7.35 4.34
C CYS A 28 9.19 -7.00 5.70
N ASN A 29 9.02 -7.86 6.71
CA ASN A 29 9.50 -7.59 8.05
C ASN A 29 11.02 -7.38 8.14
N ASP A 30 11.79 -8.12 7.36
CA ASP A 30 13.26 -8.07 7.41
C ASP A 30 13.79 -6.74 6.85
N SER A 31 13.08 -6.14 5.89
CA SER A 31 13.40 -4.83 5.31
C SER A 31 12.89 -3.67 6.17
N ILE A 32 11.66 -3.78 6.71
CA ILE A 32 11.03 -2.70 7.47
C ILE A 32 11.43 -2.69 8.94
N GLY A 33 11.74 -3.86 9.50
CA GLY A 33 12.22 -4.00 10.88
C GLY A 33 11.13 -3.86 11.94
N TRP A 34 9.91 -4.38 11.72
CA TRP A 34 8.90 -4.32 12.77
C TRP A 34 9.33 -5.13 13.99
N ARG A 35 9.39 -4.47 15.15
CA ARG A 35 9.66 -5.13 16.42
C ARG A 35 8.48 -5.99 16.86
N GLU A 36 8.78 -7.18 17.38
CA GLU A 36 7.78 -8.14 17.88
C GLU A 36 6.85 -7.50 18.94
N ARG A 37 7.45 -6.94 20.00
CA ARG A 37 6.73 -6.34 21.13
C ARG A 37 6.69 -4.81 21.04
N ALA A 38 6.07 -4.31 19.98
CA ALA A 38 5.84 -2.88 19.80
C ALA A 38 4.51 -2.61 19.13
N ARG A 39 3.97 -1.40 19.37
CA ARG A 39 2.86 -0.87 18.58
C ARG A 39 3.38 -0.58 17.16
N LYS A 40 2.74 -1.17 16.17
CA LYS A 40 3.05 -0.97 14.75
C LYS A 40 2.03 -0.01 14.16
N MET A 41 2.50 1.04 13.50
CA MET A 41 1.66 2.07 12.90
C MET A 41 2.20 2.42 11.52
N ILE A 42 1.33 2.43 10.52
CA ILE A 42 1.63 2.90 9.17
C ILE A 42 0.85 4.19 8.97
N VAL A 43 1.56 5.27 8.61
CA VAL A 43 0.95 6.53 8.18
C VAL A 43 0.94 6.52 6.67
N PHE A 44 -0.24 6.42 6.08
CA PHE A 44 -0.45 6.46 4.64
C PHE A 44 -0.90 7.86 4.25
N SER A 45 -0.07 8.59 3.53
CA SER A 45 -0.36 9.95 3.07
C SER A 45 -0.54 9.99 1.57
N THR A 46 -1.65 10.56 1.11
CA THR A 46 -1.91 10.85 -0.30
C THR A 46 -2.97 11.93 -0.43
N ASP A 47 -2.95 12.65 -1.55
CA ASP A 47 -3.98 13.59 -1.93
C ASP A 47 -4.87 13.08 -3.07
N ALA A 48 -4.85 11.78 -3.35
CA ALA A 48 -5.59 11.15 -4.43
C ALA A 48 -6.32 9.86 -4.01
N GLY A 49 -7.07 9.29 -4.96
CA GLY A 49 -7.65 7.96 -4.83
C GLY A 49 -6.57 6.87 -4.90
N PHE A 50 -7.00 5.62 -4.94
CA PHE A 50 -6.12 4.46 -4.99
C PHE A 50 -6.58 3.48 -6.05
N HIS A 51 -5.64 2.76 -6.64
CA HIS A 51 -5.95 1.57 -7.41
C HIS A 51 -6.15 0.35 -6.49
N PHE A 52 -7.00 -0.58 -6.94
CA PHE A 52 -7.28 -1.83 -6.26
C PHE A 52 -7.47 -2.98 -7.26
N ALA A 53 -7.51 -4.20 -6.74
CA ALA A 53 -7.64 -5.42 -7.55
C ALA A 53 -8.71 -5.29 -8.65
N GLY A 54 -8.28 -5.54 -9.90
CA GLY A 54 -9.04 -5.37 -11.13
C GLY A 54 -8.51 -4.23 -12.01
N ASP A 55 -7.93 -3.17 -11.41
CA ASP A 55 -7.47 -1.99 -12.14
C ASP A 55 -6.23 -2.27 -13.01
N GLY A 56 -5.33 -3.15 -12.56
CA GLY A 56 -4.12 -3.52 -13.30
C GLY A 56 -4.40 -4.18 -14.65
N ARG A 57 -5.63 -4.67 -14.86
CA ARG A 57 -6.08 -5.22 -16.14
C ARG A 57 -5.94 -4.22 -17.29
N LEU A 58 -6.09 -2.92 -17.01
CA LEU A 58 -5.90 -1.85 -18.01
C LEU A 58 -4.45 -1.78 -18.53
N ALA A 59 -3.48 -2.18 -17.71
CA ALA A 59 -2.07 -2.28 -18.05
C ALA A 59 -1.64 -3.70 -18.49
N GLY A 60 -2.59 -4.63 -18.65
CA GLY A 60 -2.30 -6.03 -18.98
C GLY A 60 -1.83 -6.88 -17.79
N VAL A 61 -1.87 -6.32 -16.58
CA VAL A 61 -1.46 -7.00 -15.34
C VAL A 61 -2.68 -7.69 -14.73
N VAL A 62 -2.73 -9.02 -14.86
CA VAL A 62 -3.92 -9.83 -14.49
C VAL A 62 -3.65 -10.88 -13.41
N VAL A 63 -2.39 -11.02 -12.99
CA VAL A 63 -2.03 -11.95 -11.92
C VAL A 63 -2.41 -11.31 -10.59
N PRO A 64 -3.24 -11.95 -9.74
CA PRO A 64 -3.60 -11.38 -8.45
C PRO A 64 -2.37 -11.16 -7.55
N ASN A 65 -2.42 -10.12 -6.72
CA ASN A 65 -1.44 -9.89 -5.66
C ASN A 65 -1.38 -11.09 -4.70
N ASP A 66 -0.19 -11.63 -4.45
CA ASP A 66 -0.02 -12.82 -3.59
C ASP A 66 0.10 -12.51 -2.10
N GLY A 67 0.17 -11.22 -1.73
CA GLY A 67 0.33 -10.77 -0.36
C GLY A 67 1.65 -11.20 0.28
N GLN A 68 2.69 -11.43 -0.51
CA GLN A 68 4.05 -11.76 -0.06
C GLN A 68 4.99 -10.55 -0.21
N CYS A 69 6.21 -10.69 0.32
CA CYS A 69 7.26 -9.69 0.21
C CYS A 69 8.04 -9.88 -1.10
N HIS A 70 8.20 -8.79 -1.87
CA HIS A 70 8.90 -8.77 -3.16
C HIS A 70 9.78 -7.52 -3.32
N LEU A 71 10.43 -7.07 -2.24
CA LEU A 71 11.40 -5.96 -2.32
C LEU A 71 12.78 -6.48 -2.79
N ASP A 72 13.42 -5.73 -3.69
CA ASP A 72 14.82 -5.94 -4.03
C ASP A 72 15.76 -5.47 -2.90
N ASN A 73 17.06 -5.67 -3.08
CA ASN A 73 18.09 -5.23 -2.12
C ASN A 73 18.19 -3.71 -1.95
N ARG A 74 17.55 -2.92 -2.81
CA ARG A 74 17.45 -1.45 -2.74
C ARG A 74 16.10 -1.01 -2.17
N GLY A 75 15.20 -1.93 -1.84
CA GLY A 75 13.87 -1.64 -1.31
C GLY A 75 12.80 -1.34 -2.37
N TYR A 76 13.05 -1.62 -3.66
CA TYR A 76 12.05 -1.46 -4.71
C TYR A 76 11.17 -2.69 -4.85
N TYR A 77 9.86 -2.48 -5.00
CA TYR A 77 8.90 -3.53 -5.27
C TYR A 77 9.08 -4.10 -6.69
N THR A 78 9.42 -5.39 -6.77
CA THR A 78 9.80 -6.05 -8.04
C THR A 78 8.64 -6.63 -8.83
N LYS A 79 7.43 -6.69 -8.25
CA LYS A 79 6.24 -7.30 -8.87
C LYS A 79 5.19 -6.28 -9.32
N SER A 80 5.51 -4.98 -9.34
CA SER A 80 4.58 -3.92 -9.75
C SER A 80 4.05 -4.04 -11.19
N LEU A 81 4.80 -4.68 -12.09
CA LEU A 81 4.39 -4.93 -13.48
C LEU A 81 3.90 -6.36 -13.72
N ASP A 82 4.04 -7.24 -12.71
CA ASP A 82 3.72 -8.65 -12.81
C ASP A 82 2.40 -8.99 -12.09
N GLN A 83 2.11 -8.30 -10.98
CA GLN A 83 0.97 -8.53 -10.10
C GLN A 83 0.07 -7.30 -10.04
N ASP A 84 -1.24 -7.54 -10.09
CA ASP A 84 -2.28 -6.53 -9.92
C ASP A 84 -2.23 -5.94 -8.51
N TYR A 85 -2.89 -4.80 -8.33
CA TYR A 85 -3.02 -4.15 -7.04
C TYR A 85 -3.73 -5.08 -6.04
N PRO A 86 -3.44 -4.96 -4.72
CA PRO A 86 -4.11 -5.77 -3.72
C PRO A 86 -5.59 -5.40 -3.63
N SER A 87 -6.42 -6.38 -3.28
CA SER A 87 -7.80 -6.12 -2.89
C SER A 87 -7.85 -5.48 -1.50
N VAL A 88 -8.93 -4.75 -1.21
CA VAL A 88 -9.17 -4.19 0.14
C VAL A 88 -9.21 -5.29 1.20
N ALA A 89 -9.73 -6.47 0.84
CA ALA A 89 -9.75 -7.64 1.74
C ALA A 89 -8.35 -8.16 2.05
N LEU A 90 -7.46 -8.27 1.05
CA LEU A 90 -6.07 -8.67 1.26
C LEU A 90 -5.33 -7.65 2.12
N LEU A 91 -5.51 -6.36 1.85
CA LEU A 91 -4.97 -5.28 2.67
C LEU A 91 -5.39 -5.43 4.14
N HIS A 92 -6.69 -5.59 4.40
CA HIS A 92 -7.22 -5.79 5.75
C HIS A 92 -6.62 -7.03 6.42
N GLN A 93 -6.52 -8.15 5.70
CA GLN A 93 -5.91 -9.38 6.19
C GLN A 93 -4.46 -9.14 6.64
N LYS A 94 -3.64 -8.46 5.83
CA LYS A 94 -2.23 -8.19 6.16
C LYS A 94 -2.06 -7.23 7.34
N ILE A 95 -2.95 -6.26 7.49
CA ILE A 95 -2.97 -5.38 8.66
C ILE A 95 -3.20 -6.19 9.94
N LYS A 96 -4.18 -7.13 9.92
CA LYS A 96 -4.48 -8.01 11.06
C LYS A 96 -3.34 -8.97 11.37
N GLU A 97 -2.78 -9.64 10.35
CA GLU A 97 -1.64 -10.56 10.50
C GLU A 97 -0.46 -9.87 11.17
N ARG A 98 -0.11 -8.66 10.72
CA ARG A 98 0.99 -7.88 11.30
C ARG A 98 0.65 -7.22 12.64
N LYS A 99 -0.63 -7.14 13.01
CA LYS A 99 -1.15 -6.37 14.16
C LYS A 99 -0.73 -4.89 14.07
N ALA A 100 -0.84 -4.32 12.87
CA ALA A 100 -0.54 -2.92 12.60
C ALA A 100 -1.79 -2.05 12.66
N ASN A 101 -1.60 -0.76 12.94
CA ASN A 101 -2.66 0.24 12.78
C ASN A 101 -2.35 1.04 11.52
N LEU A 102 -3.27 1.06 10.57
CA LEU A 102 -3.17 1.90 9.39
C LEU A 102 -3.89 3.24 9.64
N ILE A 103 -3.18 4.35 9.41
CA ILE A 103 -3.71 5.71 9.54
C ILE A 103 -3.71 6.34 8.16
N PHE A 104 -4.89 6.69 7.66
CA PHE A 104 -5.04 7.43 6.40
C PHE A 104 -4.95 8.94 6.67
N ALA A 105 -3.82 9.54 6.29
CA ALA A 105 -3.55 10.97 6.32
C ALA A 105 -3.82 11.58 4.94
N VAL A 106 -5.09 11.78 4.61
CA VAL A 106 -5.53 12.20 3.27
C VAL A 106 -6.10 13.61 3.25
N THR A 107 -6.05 14.25 2.08
CA THR A 107 -6.63 15.59 1.88
C THR A 107 -8.15 15.59 1.98
N GLU A 108 -8.75 16.75 2.28
CA GLU A 108 -10.19 16.91 2.55
C GLU A 108 -11.08 16.24 1.50
N LYS A 109 -10.76 16.46 0.22
CA LYS A 109 -11.52 15.94 -0.93
C LYS A 109 -11.63 14.41 -0.96
N ASN A 110 -10.67 13.69 -0.34
CA ASN A 110 -10.62 12.23 -0.35
C ASN A 110 -11.12 11.60 0.96
N LYS A 111 -11.44 12.39 2.00
CA LYS A 111 -11.80 11.83 3.32
C LYS A 111 -12.93 10.81 3.27
N GLU A 112 -13.99 11.09 2.51
CA GLU A 112 -15.13 10.16 2.43
C GLU A 112 -14.78 8.86 1.70
N LEU A 113 -13.96 8.92 0.66
CA LEU A 113 -13.46 7.74 -0.04
C LEU A 113 -12.72 6.81 0.94
N TYR A 114 -11.76 7.33 1.70
CA TYR A 114 -10.99 6.52 2.65
C TYR A 114 -11.82 6.09 3.87
N ARG A 115 -12.85 6.86 4.28
CA ARG A 115 -13.81 6.39 5.30
C ARG A 115 -14.60 5.17 4.85
N GLN A 116 -15.01 5.11 3.58
CA GLN A 116 -15.67 3.93 3.03
C GLN A 116 -14.76 2.70 3.08
N VAL A 117 -13.46 2.86 2.79
CA VAL A 117 -12.48 1.77 2.93
C VAL A 117 -12.37 1.30 4.38
N ILE A 118 -12.26 2.22 5.34
CA ILE A 118 -12.21 1.88 6.77
C ILE A 118 -13.46 1.12 7.19
N ALA A 119 -14.63 1.46 6.66
CA ALA A 119 -15.88 0.76 6.97
C ALA A 119 -15.89 -0.71 6.52
N LEU A 120 -15.02 -1.11 5.60
CA LEU A 120 -14.81 -2.51 5.20
C LEU A 120 -13.84 -3.28 6.12
N PHE A 121 -13.19 -2.59 7.07
CA PHE A 121 -12.27 -3.20 8.04
C PHE A 121 -12.97 -3.64 9.34
N VAL A 122 -14.31 -3.57 9.38
CA VAL A 122 -15.13 -3.97 10.53
C VAL A 122 -15.28 -5.50 10.58
#